data_AF-A0A820G2V2-F1
#
_entry.id   AF-A0A820G2V2-F1
#
_cell.length_a   1.000
_cell.length_b   1.000
_cell.length_c   1.000
_cell.angle_alpha   90.00
_cell.angle_beta   90.00
_cell.angle_gamma   90.00
#
_symmetry.space_group_name_H-M   'P 1'
#
loop_
_entity.id
_entity.type
_entity.pdbx_description
1 polymer ?
#
loop_
_entity_poly.entity_id
_entity_poly.type
_entity_poly.pdbx_seq_one_letter_code
_entity_poly.pdbx_strand_id
1 'polypeptide(L)' 'MIRSVAIDIFKYAIPYSDIFGGVTAFHSSDILGINGHPTVYWGWGGEDDDMYFRVVKKLKKSIIRLHIENKK' A
#
# COMPACT_ATOMS: atom_id res chain seq x y z
N MET A 1 -8.64 0.03 3.81
CA MET A 1 -7.19 0.20 3.93
C MET A 1 -6.74 1.30 2.96
N ILE A 2 -5.83 2.16 3.43
CA ILE A 2 -5.35 3.35 2.72
C ILE A 2 -3.84 3.27 2.48
N ARG A 3 -3.36 3.99 1.46
CA ARG A 3 -1.93 4.11 1.11
C ARG A 3 -1.55 5.55 0.79
N SER A 4 -0.26 5.87 0.83
CA SER A 4 0.31 7.11 0.32
C SER A 4 0.02 7.30 -1.18
N VAL A 5 -0.30 8.54 -1.56
CA VAL A 5 -0.70 8.89 -2.94
C VAL A 5 0.23 9.95 -3.57
N ALA A 6 0.77 10.87 -2.77
CA ALA A 6 1.60 11.96 -3.24
C ALA A 6 2.81 12.14 -2.31
N ILE A 7 3.99 11.74 -2.78
CA ILE A 7 5.25 11.82 -2.03
C ILE A 7 6.21 12.73 -2.80
N ASP A 8 6.93 13.60 -2.09
CA ASP A 8 7.82 14.63 -2.65
C ASP A 8 8.96 14.03 -3.51
N ILE A 9 9.56 12.92 -3.08
CA ILE A 9 10.63 12.21 -3.83
C ILE A 9 10.15 11.71 -5.20
N PHE A 10 8.84 11.48 -5.35
CA PHE A 10 8.20 11.11 -6.61
C PHE A 10 7.53 12.30 -7.31
N LYS A 11 7.87 13.53 -6.93
CA LYS A 11 7.30 14.77 -7.47
C LYS A 11 5.77 14.80 -7.36
N TYR A 12 5.22 14.26 -6.28
CA TYR A 12 3.78 14.12 -6.04
C TYR A 12 3.03 13.28 -7.10
N ALA A 13 3.76 12.51 -7.91
CA ALA A 13 3.20 11.56 -8.87
C ALA A 13 3.23 10.14 -8.30
N ILE A 14 2.27 9.32 -8.72
CA ILE A 14 2.24 7.91 -8.40
C ILE A 14 3.20 7.19 -9.36
N PRO A 15 4.29 6.55 -8.88
CA PRO A 15 5.27 5.92 -9.75
C PRO A 15 4.72 4.70 -10.50
N TYR A 16 3.77 3.96 -9.91
CA TYR A 16 3.03 2.88 -10.56
C TYR A 16 1.69 2.60 -9.87
N SER A 17 0.70 2.06 -10.59
CA SER A 17 -0.70 1.92 -10.11
C SER A 17 -0.83 1.10 -8.84
N ASP A 18 0.06 0.13 -8.68
CA ASP A 18 0.00 -0.90 -7.65
C ASP A 18 0.89 -0.57 -6.45
N ILE A 19 1.57 0.58 -6.46
CA ILE A 19 2.44 1.00 -5.35
C ILE A 19 1.69 0.92 -4.04
N PHE A 20 2.33 0.29 -3.06
CA PHE A 20 1.75 0.10 -1.75
C PHE A 20 2.64 0.58 -0.60
N GLY A 21 3.86 1.03 -0.90
CA GLY A 21 4.80 1.53 0.11
C GLY A 21 4.54 2.97 0.58
N GLY A 22 5.44 3.44 1.44
CA GLY A 22 5.41 4.77 2.05
C GLY A 22 4.71 4.75 3.40
N VAL A 23 3.40 5.04 3.42
CA VAL A 23 2.56 4.95 4.62
C VAL A 23 1.28 4.24 4.24
N THR A 24 0.93 3.20 5.00
CA THR A 24 -0.31 2.45 4.82
C THR A 24 -1.03 2.28 6.14
N ALA A 25 -2.36 2.17 6.07
CA ALA A 25 -3.16 1.86 7.25
C ALA A 25 -4.19 0.77 6.95
N PHE A 26 -4.23 -0.21 7.84
CA PHE A 26 -5.08 -1.40 7.77
C PHE A 26 -6.10 -1.39 8.91
N HIS A 27 -7.28 -1.96 8.66
CA HIS A 27 -8.12 -2.41 9.76
C HIS A 27 -7.52 -3.67 10.38
N SER A 28 -7.65 -3.87 11.69
CA SER A 28 -7.05 -5.01 12.39
C SER A 28 -7.51 -6.36 11.82
N SER A 29 -8.76 -6.48 11.38
CA SER A 29 -9.25 -7.71 10.72
C SER A 29 -8.56 -7.98 9.38
N ASP A 30 -8.18 -6.93 8.66
CA ASP A 30 -7.62 -7.05 7.31
C ASP A 30 -6.16 -7.52 7.38
N ILE A 31 -5.37 -6.95 8.31
CA ILE A 31 -3.98 -7.35 8.50
C ILE A 31 -3.88 -8.80 9.03
N LEU A 32 -4.81 -9.19 9.91
CA LEU A 32 -4.92 -10.58 10.37
C LEU A 32 -5.33 -11.53 9.23
N GLY A 33 -6.28 -11.11 8.38
CA GLY A 33 -6.75 -11.91 7.25
C GLY A 33 -5.68 -12.20 6.19
N ILE A 34 -4.64 -11.37 6.08
CA ILE A 34 -3.51 -11.61 5.17
C ILE A 34 -2.30 -12.26 5.82
N ASN A 35 -2.42 -12.63 7.11
CA ASN A 35 -1.32 -13.17 7.93
C ASN A 35 -0.15 -12.20 8.12
N GLY A 36 -0.45 -10.91 8.29
CA GLY A 36 0.56 -9.89 8.50
C GLY A 36 1.51 -9.67 7.31
N HIS A 37 2.64 -9.02 7.60
CA HIS A 37 3.68 -8.72 6.62
C HIS A 37 4.53 -9.96 6.27
N PRO A 38 5.04 -10.07 5.03
CA PRO A 38 5.95 -11.14 4.65
C PRO A 38 7.31 -10.99 5.33
N THR A 39 7.87 -12.08 5.84
CA THR A 39 9.16 -12.10 6.57
C THR A 39 10.35 -12.55 5.72
N VAL A 40 10.13 -12.77 4.42
CA VAL A 40 11.13 -13.33 3.49
C VAL A 40 11.98 -12.26 2.80
N TYR A 41 11.58 -11.00 2.89
CA TYR A 41 12.23 -9.89 2.19
C TYR A 41 13.33 -9.28 3.06
N TRP A 42 14.58 -9.43 2.62
CA TRP A 42 15.77 -8.86 3.27
C TRP A 42 16.63 -8.13 2.23
N GLY A 43 16.54 -6.80 2.20
CA GLY A 43 17.35 -5.94 1.33
C GLY A 43 16.93 -5.83 -0.14
N TRP A 44 16.36 -6.89 -0.74
CA TRP A 44 16.02 -6.94 -2.18
C TRP A 44 14.78 -6.13 -2.59
N GLY A 45 13.88 -5.80 -1.66
CA GLY A 45 12.61 -5.12 -1.96
C GLY A 45 11.51 -6.03 -2.52
N GLY A 46 10.33 -5.46 -2.77
CA GLY A 46 9.14 -6.19 -3.27
C GLY A 46 8.14 -6.64 -2.20
N GLU A 47 8.41 -6.32 -0.92
CA GLU A 47 7.48 -6.60 0.19
C GLU A 47 6.15 -5.87 0.04
N ASP A 48 6.19 -4.58 -0.29
CA ASP A 48 5.00 -3.77 -0.55
C ASP A 48 4.14 -4.33 -1.69
N ASP A 49 4.76 -4.86 -2.74
CA ASP A 49 4.04 -5.43 -3.88
C ASP A 49 3.37 -6.77 -3.52
N ASP A 50 4.00 -7.59 -2.67
CA ASP A 50 3.37 -8.81 -2.10
C ASP A 50 2.19 -8.43 -1.19
N MET A 51 2.33 -7.35 -0.41
CA MET A 51 1.23 -6.82 0.40
C MET A 51 0.06 -6.36 -0.46
N TYR A 52 0.32 -5.66 -1.57
CA TYR A 52 -0.70 -5.31 -2.57
C TYR A 52 -1.42 -6.56 -3.10
N PHE A 53 -0.65 -7.58 -3.51
CA PHE A 53 -1.20 -8.82 -4.05
C PHE A 53 -2.08 -9.53 -3.01
N ARG A 54 -1.63 -9.67 -1.76
CA ARG A 54 -2.42 -10.30 -0.69
C ARG A 54 -3.74 -9.60 -0.47
N VAL A 55 -3.76 -8.27 -0.48
CA VAL A 55 -5.00 -7.52 -0.25
C VAL A 55 -5.96 -7.69 -1.42
N VAL A 56 -5.47 -7.49 -2.64
CA VAL A 56 -6.33 -7.51 -3.83
C VAL A 56 -6.78 -8.94 -4.14
N LYS A 57 -5.94 -9.96 -3.95
CA LYS A 57 -6.24 -11.34 -4.33
C LYS A 57 -6.88 -12.16 -3.20
N LYS A 58 -6.38 -12.09 -1.95
CA LYS A 58 -6.99 -12.86 -0.83
C LYS A 58 -8.24 -12.17 -0.30
N LEU A 59 -8.16 -10.86 0.00
CA LEU A 59 -9.29 -10.15 0.61
C LEU A 59 -10.31 -9.65 -0.42
N LYS A 60 -9.94 -9.63 -1.72
CA LYS A 60 -10.76 -9.06 -2.80
C LYS A 60 -11.22 -7.63 -2.51
N LYS A 61 -10.40 -6.87 -1.77
CA LYS A 61 -10.68 -5.48 -1.39
C LYS A 61 -9.92 -4.52 -2.28
N SER A 62 -10.58 -3.43 -2.65
CA SER A 62 -9.94 -2.29 -3.32
C SER A 62 -9.19 -1.43 -2.32
N ILE A 63 -8.05 -0.89 -2.74
CA ILE A 63 -7.26 0.04 -1.95
C ILE A 63 -7.81 1.45 -2.12
N ILE A 64 -8.05 2.12 -1.00
CA ILE A 64 -8.59 3.47 -1.01
C ILE A 64 -7.44 4.46 -1.11
N ARG A 65 -7.55 5.40 -2.05
CA ARG A 65 -6.63 6.52 -2.20
C ARG A 65 -7.28 7.74 -1.57
N LEU A 66 -6.62 8.34 -0.58
CA LEU A 66 -7.08 9.62 -0.05
C LEU A 66 -6.86 10.68 -1.13
N HIS A 67 -7.94 11.36 -1.52
CA HIS A 67 -7.84 12.51 -2.39
C HIS A 67 -7.26 13.68 -1.57
N ILE A 68 -6.12 14.20 -1.99
CA ILE A 68 -5.54 15.40 -1.40
C ILE A 68 -6.00 16.58 -2.27
N GLU A 69 -6.99 17.33 -1.78
CA GLU A 69 -7.24 18.66 -2.33
C GLU A 69 -6.07 19.56 -1.94
N ASN A 70 -5.31 20.03 -2.92
CA ASN A 70 -4.36 21.10 -2.70
C ASN A 70 -5.14 22.37 -2.36
N LYS A 71 -5.34 22.64 -1.07
CA LYS A 71 -5.66 23.98 -0.60
C LYS A 71 -4.44 24.85 -0.85
N LYS A 72 -4.52 25.69 -1.89
CA LYS A 72 -3.62 26.83 -2.07
C LYS A 72 -3.67 27.75 -0.86
#